data_AF-A0A419E222-F1
#
_entry.id   AF-A0A419E222-F1
#
_cell.length_a   1.000
_cell.length_b   1.000
_cell.length_c   1.000
_cell.angle_alpha   90.00
_cell.angle_beta   90.00
_cell.angle_gamma   90.00
#
_symmetry.space_group_name_H-M   'P 1'
#
loop_
_entity.id
_entity.type
_entity.pdbx_description
1 polymer ?
#
loop_
_entity_poly.entity_id
_entity_poly.type
_entity_poly.pdbx_seq_one_letter_code
_entity_poly.pdbx_strand_id
1 'polypeptide(L)'
;MHVFAGQGLPILTEAEAEATFPRIKNDLVLSLYGSHIAELADRLLPEQQMNPSAYNLLIVVLTLLETNPRQIFIRAFEVKFLFVLGFWSASEVETGTDIKELLQKLQQESWEEIEKLEITRKQALELERILRYYLEKVLEGKLKSFQLIEKLKIKR
;
A
#
# COMPACT_ATOMS: atom_id res chain seq x y z
N MET A 1 16.01 -9.79 17.75
CA MET A 1 15.01 -10.85 17.50
C MET A 1 15.71 -12.20 17.51
N HIS A 2 15.33 -13.10 18.42
CA HIS A 2 15.80 -14.48 18.46
C HIS A 2 14.62 -15.42 18.22
N VAL A 3 14.76 -16.31 17.24
CA VAL A 3 13.73 -17.29 16.85
C VAL A 3 14.32 -18.69 17.05
N PHE A 4 13.66 -19.52 17.84
CA PHE A 4 14.05 -20.92 18.01
C PHE A 4 13.27 -21.80 17.03
N ALA A 5 13.98 -22.45 16.11
CA ALA A 5 13.40 -23.39 15.16
C ALA A 5 13.40 -24.82 15.74
N GLY A 6 12.30 -25.23 16.36
CA GLY A 6 12.02 -26.64 16.72
C GLY A 6 11.25 -27.38 15.63
N GLN A 7 10.78 -28.61 15.88
CA GLN A 7 9.89 -29.35 14.95
C GLN A 7 8.42 -28.85 14.94
N GLY A 8 8.21 -27.54 15.13
CA GLY A 8 6.89 -26.91 15.22
C GLY A 8 6.95 -25.42 14.89
N LEU A 9 5.85 -24.68 15.14
CA LEU A 9 5.84 -23.23 14.94
C LEU A 9 6.98 -22.55 15.72
N PRO A 10 7.72 -21.60 15.12
CA PRO A 10 8.85 -20.97 15.78
C PRO A 10 8.41 -20.25 17.05
N ILE A 11 9.17 -20.43 18.13
CA ILE A 11 8.91 -19.74 19.40
C ILE A 11 9.66 -18.41 19.40
N LEU A 12 8.92 -17.32 19.60
CA LEU A 12 9.46 -15.98 19.80
C LEU A 12 9.86 -15.81 21.26
N THR A 13 11.15 -15.67 21.54
CA THR A 13 11.65 -15.53 22.91
C THR A 13 11.76 -14.08 23.37
N GLU A 14 12.11 -13.17 22.45
CA GLU A 14 12.29 -11.75 22.72
C GLU A 14 11.91 -10.90 21.51
N ALA A 15 11.17 -9.83 21.75
CA ALA A 15 10.82 -8.81 20.77
C ALA A 15 10.73 -7.44 21.42
N GLU A 16 11.36 -6.45 20.79
CA GLU A 16 11.26 -5.04 21.14
C GLU A 16 10.53 -4.31 20.03
N ALA A 17 9.74 -3.30 20.38
CA ALA A 17 9.05 -2.49 19.41
C ALA A 17 10.01 -1.39 18.89
N GLU A 18 10.39 -1.47 17.62
CA GLU A 18 11.20 -0.42 16.98
C GLU A 18 10.34 0.78 16.54
N ALA A 19 9.14 0.53 16.02
CA ALA A 19 8.18 1.55 15.63
C ALA A 19 6.76 1.10 15.97
N THR A 20 5.93 2.00 16.52
CA THR A 20 4.61 1.65 17.04
C THR A 20 3.44 2.33 16.34
N PHE A 21 3.66 3.35 15.52
CA PHE A 21 2.65 4.08 14.72
C PHE A 21 1.33 4.37 15.48
N PRO A 22 1.37 5.11 16.61
CA PRO A 22 0.23 5.30 17.49
C PRO A 22 -0.96 6.03 16.83
N ARG A 23 -0.72 6.98 15.91
CA ARG A 23 -1.80 7.70 15.23
C ARG A 23 -2.54 6.77 14.29
N ILE A 24 -1.83 5.91 13.55
CA ILE A 24 -2.45 4.86 12.74
C ILE A 24 -3.34 3.96 13.60
N LYS A 25 -2.86 3.54 14.78
CA LYS A 25 -3.61 2.65 15.70
C LYS A 25 -4.85 3.31 16.31
N ASN A 26 -4.79 4.61 16.60
CA ASN A 26 -5.85 5.31 17.34
C ASN A 26 -6.87 6.01 16.43
N ASP A 27 -6.58 6.17 15.14
CA ASP A 27 -7.51 6.72 14.16
C ASP A 27 -8.12 5.60 13.30
N LEU A 28 -9.45 5.50 13.30
CA LEU A 28 -10.17 4.46 12.56
C LEU A 28 -9.88 4.49 11.05
N VAL A 29 -9.80 5.67 10.43
CA VAL A 29 -9.55 5.80 8.99
C VAL A 29 -8.12 5.41 8.67
N LEU A 30 -7.14 5.84 9.48
CA LEU A 30 -5.74 5.48 9.27
C LEU A 30 -5.50 3.99 9.53
N SER A 31 -6.16 3.40 10.52
CA SER A 31 -6.13 1.95 10.75
C SER A 31 -6.62 1.15 9.54
N LEU A 32 -7.58 1.67 8.78
CA LEU A 32 -8.05 1.04 7.54
C LEU A 32 -7.02 1.15 6.42
N TYR A 33 -6.35 2.29 6.30
CA TYR A 33 -5.25 2.45 5.35
C TYR A 33 -4.07 1.53 5.70
N GLY A 34 -3.71 1.44 6.98
CA GLY A 34 -2.70 0.49 7.46
C GLY A 34 -3.10 -0.97 7.18
N SER A 35 -4.37 -1.33 7.44
CA SER A 35 -4.91 -2.65 7.13
C SER A 35 -4.87 -2.96 5.64
N HIS A 36 -5.15 -1.98 4.77
CA HIS A 36 -5.05 -2.14 3.33
C HIS A 36 -3.62 -2.43 2.88
N ILE A 37 -2.66 -1.64 3.36
CA ILE A 37 -1.23 -1.83 3.07
C ILE A 37 -0.76 -3.22 3.55
N ALA A 38 -1.18 -3.63 4.75
CA ALA A 38 -0.85 -4.95 5.30
C ALA A 38 -1.50 -6.10 4.51
N GLU A 39 -2.76 -5.96 4.08
CA GLU A 39 -3.45 -6.96 3.26
C GLU A 39 -2.75 -7.15 1.91
N LEU A 40 -2.25 -6.08 1.29
CA LEU A 40 -1.48 -6.19 0.05
C LEU A 40 -0.16 -6.95 0.26
N ALA A 41 0.55 -6.66 1.35
CA ALA A 41 1.77 -7.39 1.68
C ALA A 41 1.51 -8.88 1.94
N ASP A 42 0.51 -9.18 2.77
CA ASP A 42 0.12 -10.54 3.15
C ASP A 42 -0.26 -11.41 1.93
N ARG A 43 -0.95 -10.81 0.96
CA ARG A 43 -1.46 -11.56 -0.20
C ARG A 43 -0.52 -11.65 -1.40
N LEU A 44 0.44 -10.73 -1.52
CA LEU A 44 1.32 -10.65 -2.71
C LEU A 44 2.76 -11.06 -2.41
N LEU A 45 3.19 -11.09 -1.15
CA LEU A 45 4.54 -11.51 -0.81
C LEU A 45 4.57 -13.01 -0.52
N PRO A 46 5.49 -13.77 -1.14
CA PRO A 46 5.71 -15.15 -0.78
C PRO A 46 6.32 -15.26 0.62
N GLU A 47 5.92 -16.30 1.36
CA GLU A 47 6.50 -16.59 2.67
C GLU A 47 8.00 -16.91 2.56
N GLN A 48 8.77 -16.49 3.57
CA GLN A 48 10.19 -16.84 3.74
C GLN A 48 11.13 -16.38 2.60
N GLN A 49 10.66 -15.50 1.71
CA GLN A 49 11.49 -14.89 0.67
C GLN A 49 11.77 -13.42 1.01
N MET A 50 13.05 -13.07 1.11
CA MET A 50 13.44 -11.69 1.35
C MET A 50 13.10 -10.81 0.14
N ASN A 51 12.40 -9.70 0.39
CA ASN A 51 12.22 -8.61 -0.56
C ASN A 51 12.47 -7.26 0.14
N PRO A 52 13.74 -6.82 0.24
CA PRO A 52 14.09 -5.57 0.93
C PRO A 52 13.38 -4.34 0.33
N SER A 53 13.17 -4.31 -0.99
CA SER A 53 12.46 -3.22 -1.65
C SER A 53 10.99 -3.12 -1.20
N ALA A 54 10.30 -4.26 -1.14
CA ALA A 54 8.93 -4.34 -0.62
C ALA A 54 8.86 -3.91 0.86
N TYR A 55 9.79 -4.40 1.68
CA TYR A 55 9.88 -4.02 3.09
C TYR A 55 10.09 -2.51 3.27
N ASN A 56 11.01 -1.90 2.51
CA ASN A 56 11.26 -0.47 2.57
C ASN A 56 10.02 0.34 2.16
N LEU A 57 9.29 -0.09 1.12
CA LEU A 57 8.03 0.56 0.72
C LEU A 57 7.00 0.54 1.86
N LEU A 58 6.87 -0.57 2.59
CA LEU A 58 5.94 -0.70 3.72
C LEU A 58 6.29 0.28 4.85
N ILE A 59 7.56 0.33 5.26
CA ILE A 59 7.99 1.23 6.33
C ILE A 59 7.81 2.70 5.95
N VAL A 60 8.19 3.07 4.73
CA VAL A 60 8.07 4.46 4.27
C VAL A 60 6.61 4.90 4.20
N VAL A 61 5.72 4.11 3.60
CA VAL A 61 4.30 4.51 3.50
C VAL A 61 3.63 4.61 4.87
N LEU A 62 3.92 3.71 5.81
CA LEU A 62 3.36 3.77 7.17
C LEU A 62 3.88 5.01 7.92
N THR A 63 5.16 5.35 7.75
CA THR A 63 5.75 6.55 8.35
C THR A 63 5.16 7.84 7.78
N LEU A 64 4.93 7.89 6.47
CA LEU A 64 4.27 9.02 5.82
C LEU A 64 2.84 9.17 6.31
N LEU A 65 2.06 8.07 6.40
CA LEU A 65 0.68 8.15 6.88
C LEU A 65 0.55 8.53 8.35
N GLU A 66 1.52 8.15 9.18
CA GLU A 66 1.57 8.56 10.60
C GLU A 66 1.70 10.09 10.74
N THR A 67 2.48 10.74 9.87
CA THR A 67 2.78 12.18 9.96
C THR A 67 1.85 13.02 9.08
N ASN A 68 1.66 12.61 7.83
CA ASN A 68 0.86 13.28 6.80
C ASN A 68 -0.07 12.29 6.06
N PRO A 69 -1.31 12.05 6.54
CA PRO A 69 -2.18 10.98 6.05
C PRO A 69 -2.88 11.30 4.71
N ARG A 70 -2.13 11.71 3.68
CA ARG A 70 -2.67 11.98 2.36
C ARG A 70 -2.87 10.66 1.59
N GLN A 71 -4.05 10.53 0.97
CA GLN A 71 -4.39 9.33 0.19
C GLN A 71 -3.46 9.08 -1.00
N ILE A 72 -2.77 10.11 -1.50
CA ILE A 72 -1.80 9.97 -2.60
C ILE A 72 -0.66 9.01 -2.24
N PHE A 73 -0.26 8.93 -0.97
CA PHE A 73 0.76 8.00 -0.52
C PHE A 73 0.32 6.54 -0.60
N ILE A 74 -0.98 6.27 -0.41
CA ILE A 74 -1.55 4.94 -0.59
C ILE A 74 -1.50 4.56 -2.07
N ARG A 75 -1.88 5.48 -2.96
CA ARG A 75 -1.84 5.26 -4.42
C ARG A 75 -0.41 5.07 -4.93
N ALA A 76 0.54 5.86 -4.43
CA ALA A 76 1.95 5.69 -4.70
C ALA A 76 2.47 4.33 -4.22
N PHE A 77 2.09 3.90 -3.00
CA PHE A 77 2.44 2.58 -2.50
C PHE A 77 1.89 1.48 -3.40
N GLU A 78 0.59 1.47 -3.73
CA GLU A 78 -0.02 0.48 -4.61
C GLU A 78 0.73 0.35 -5.95
N VAL A 79 1.04 1.48 -6.60
CA VAL A 79 1.79 1.52 -7.88
C VAL A 79 3.21 1.00 -7.71
N LYS A 80 3.97 1.55 -6.75
CA LYS A 80 5.37 1.16 -6.53
C LYS A 80 5.50 -0.28 -6.09
N PHE A 81 4.57 -0.77 -5.28
CA PHE A 81 4.56 -2.14 -4.78
C PHE A 81 4.30 -3.14 -5.91
N LEU A 82 3.27 -2.92 -6.72
CA LEU A 82 3.01 -3.77 -7.88
C LEU A 82 4.17 -3.75 -8.89
N PHE A 83 4.80 -2.59 -9.10
CA PHE A 83 5.96 -2.47 -9.97
C PHE A 83 7.18 -3.24 -9.41
N VAL A 84 7.49 -3.10 -8.12
CA VAL A 84 8.60 -3.82 -7.46
C VAL A 84 8.41 -5.34 -7.49
N LEU A 85 7.17 -5.80 -7.44
CA LEU A 85 6.84 -7.23 -7.55
C LEU A 85 6.78 -7.74 -9.00
N GLY A 86 6.91 -6.87 -10.00
CA GLY A 86 6.90 -7.24 -11.42
C GLY A 86 5.50 -7.50 -11.99
N PHE A 87 4.43 -7.05 -11.32
CA PHE A 87 3.04 -7.27 -11.76
C PHE A 87 2.43 -6.12 -12.57
N TRP A 88 3.15 -5.02 -12.72
CA TRP A 88 2.62 -3.79 -13.30
C TRP A 88 3.71 -2.95 -13.95
N SER A 89 3.37 -2.26 -15.04
CA SER A 89 4.08 -1.05 -15.49
C SER A 89 3.09 0.04 -15.89
N ALA A 90 3.33 1.28 -15.43
CA ALA A 90 2.51 2.43 -15.80
C ALA A 90 2.43 2.60 -17.32
N SER A 91 3.46 2.23 -18.08
CA SER A 91 3.49 2.29 -19.55
C SER A 91 2.50 1.34 -20.24
N GLU A 92 2.02 0.31 -19.56
CA GLU A 92 1.13 -0.72 -20.14
C GLU A 92 -0.36 -0.48 -19.85
N VAL A 93 -0.65 0.50 -19.00
CA VAL A 93 -2.03 0.85 -18.62
C VAL A 93 -2.75 1.61 -19.72
N GLU A 94 -3.87 1.09 -20.19
CA GLU A 94 -4.76 1.79 -21.12
C GLU A 94 -5.60 2.84 -20.37
N THR A 95 -5.27 4.12 -20.55
CA THR A 95 -5.94 5.26 -19.90
C THR A 95 -5.66 6.57 -20.64
N GLY A 96 -6.31 7.67 -20.23
CA GLY A 96 -6.04 9.02 -20.73
C GLY A 96 -4.64 9.52 -20.37
N THR A 97 -4.09 10.43 -21.19
CA THR A 97 -2.73 10.96 -21.03
C THR A 97 -2.47 11.56 -19.65
N ASP A 98 -3.45 12.29 -19.10
CA ASP A 98 -3.35 12.92 -17.78
C ASP A 98 -3.17 11.89 -16.65
N ILE A 99 -3.91 10.79 -16.68
CA ILE A 99 -3.79 9.69 -15.72
C ILE A 99 -2.51 8.90 -15.96
N LYS A 100 -2.12 8.71 -17.23
CA LYS A 100 -0.89 8.02 -17.59
C LYS A 100 0.34 8.71 -17.01
N GLU A 101 0.43 10.02 -17.18
CA GLU A 101 1.49 10.84 -16.60
C GLU A 101 1.49 10.73 -15.07
N LEU A 102 0.33 10.79 -14.43
CA LEU A 102 0.22 10.66 -12.98
C LEU A 102 0.70 9.28 -12.49
N LEU A 103 0.32 8.18 -13.16
CA LEU A 103 0.79 6.84 -12.84
C LEU A 103 2.31 6.71 -12.99
N GLN A 104 2.89 7.33 -14.02
CA GLN A 104 4.35 7.37 -14.20
C GLN A 104 5.04 8.11 -13.07
N LYS A 105 4.51 9.27 -12.65
CA LYS A 105 5.02 10.02 -11.50
C LYS A 105 4.95 9.20 -10.21
N LEU A 106 3.81 8.61 -9.91
CA LEU A 106 3.65 7.74 -8.73
C LEU A 106 4.62 6.56 -8.75
N GLN A 107 4.90 5.98 -9.93
CA GLN A 107 5.84 4.87 -10.06
C GLN A 107 7.29 5.31 -9.85
N GLN A 108 7.72 6.44 -10.42
CA GLN A 108 9.14 6.77 -10.58
C GLN A 108 9.65 7.88 -9.64
N GLU A 109 8.81 8.85 -9.28
CA GLU A 109 9.24 10.00 -8.47
C GLU A 109 9.48 9.60 -7.01
N SER A 110 10.25 10.42 -6.29
CA SER A 110 10.48 10.25 -4.86
C SER A 110 9.21 10.57 -4.06
N TRP A 111 9.18 10.16 -2.79
CA TRP A 111 8.04 10.42 -1.92
C TRP A 111 7.85 11.92 -1.65
N GLU A 112 8.93 12.70 -1.64
CA GLU A 112 8.93 14.15 -1.47
C GLU A 112 8.33 14.88 -2.70
N GLU A 113 8.59 14.39 -3.91
CA GLU A 113 7.95 14.93 -5.12
C GLU A 113 6.48 14.53 -5.18
N ILE A 114 6.16 13.29 -4.82
CA ILE A 114 4.77 12.82 -4.70
C ILE A 114 3.98 13.65 -3.68
N GLU A 115 4.61 14.04 -2.57
CA GLU A 115 4.01 14.93 -1.58
C GLU A 115 3.68 16.32 -2.16
N LYS A 116 4.34 16.79 -3.21
CA LYS A 116 4.02 18.09 -3.82
C LYS A 116 2.87 17.98 -4.83
N LEU A 117 2.45 16.76 -5.19
CA LEU A 117 1.40 16.56 -6.17
C LEU A 117 0.04 16.99 -5.62
N GLU A 118 -0.65 17.82 -6.40
CA GLU A 118 -2.05 18.14 -6.23
C GLU A 118 -2.83 17.45 -7.34
N ILE A 119 -3.86 16.68 -6.96
CA ILE A 119 -4.68 15.92 -7.90
C ILE A 119 -6.14 16.32 -7.77
N THR A 120 -6.82 16.40 -8.91
CA THR A 120 -8.25 16.67 -8.95
C THR A 120 -9.05 15.47 -8.45
N ARG A 121 -10.30 15.71 -8.00
CA ARG A 121 -11.22 14.63 -7.63
C ARG A 121 -11.43 13.63 -8.76
N LYS A 122 -11.49 14.09 -10.01
CA LYS A 122 -11.61 13.22 -11.19
C LYS A 122 -10.40 12.29 -11.30
N GLN A 123 -9.20 12.82 -11.18
CA GLN A 123 -7.97 12.02 -11.21
C GLN A 123 -7.91 11.01 -10.05
N ALA A 124 -8.30 11.43 -8.84
CA ALA A 124 -8.35 10.55 -7.68
C ALA A 124 -9.31 9.35 -7.89
N LEU A 125 -10.49 9.59 -8.45
CA LEU A 125 -11.48 8.55 -8.75
C LEU A 125 -10.98 7.59 -9.85
N GLU A 126 -10.38 8.12 -10.92
CA GLU A 126 -9.81 7.28 -11.98
C GLU A 126 -8.64 6.44 -11.48
N LEU A 127 -7.75 7.00 -10.66
CA LEU A 127 -6.68 6.24 -10.01
C LEU A 127 -7.24 5.12 -9.15
N GLU A 128 -8.22 5.40 -8.28
CA GLU A 128 -8.84 4.38 -7.43
C GLU A 128 -9.46 3.25 -8.28
N ARG A 129 -10.16 3.60 -9.37
CA ARG A 129 -10.78 2.62 -10.28
C ARG A 129 -9.74 1.73 -10.95
N ILE A 130 -8.68 2.33 -11.51
CA ILE A 130 -7.63 1.60 -12.23
C ILE A 130 -6.85 0.71 -11.26
N LEU A 131 -6.36 1.25 -10.15
CA LEU A 131 -5.52 0.50 -9.22
C LEU A 131 -6.31 -0.65 -8.58
N ARG A 132 -7.58 -0.44 -8.23
CA ARG A 132 -8.44 -1.51 -7.77
C ARG A 132 -8.55 -2.64 -8.79
N TYR A 133 -8.81 -2.32 -10.06
CA TYR A 133 -8.93 -3.34 -11.11
C TYR A 133 -7.67 -4.20 -11.22
N TYR A 134 -6.49 -3.56 -11.25
CA TYR A 134 -5.24 -4.30 -11.36
C TYR A 134 -4.87 -5.07 -10.09
N LEU A 135 -5.11 -4.51 -8.91
CA LEU A 135 -4.92 -5.22 -7.65
C LEU A 135 -5.80 -6.47 -7.60
N GLU A 136 -7.10 -6.35 -7.88
CA GLU A 136 -8.01 -7.51 -7.87
C GLU A 136 -7.67 -8.54 -8.96
N LYS A 137 -7.16 -8.08 -10.11
CA LYS A 137 -6.67 -8.96 -11.18
C LYS A 137 -5.45 -9.76 -10.74
N VAL A 138 -4.44 -9.10 -10.14
CA VAL A 138 -3.20 -9.75 -9.67
C VAL A 138 -3.50 -10.67 -8.49
N LEU A 139 -4.42 -10.28 -7.61
CA LEU A 139 -4.82 -11.03 -6.42
C LEU A 139 -5.82 -12.16 -6.70
N GLU A 140 -6.34 -12.24 -7.93
CA GLU A 140 -7.43 -13.13 -8.35
C GLU A 140 -8.63 -13.10 -7.38
N GLY A 141 -8.93 -11.92 -6.81
CA GLY A 141 -9.98 -11.80 -5.82
C GLY A 141 -10.10 -10.40 -5.21
N LYS A 142 -11.25 -10.16 -4.56
CA LYS A 142 -11.56 -8.86 -3.95
C LYS A 142 -10.71 -8.60 -2.70
N LEU A 143 -10.47 -7.32 -2.43
CA LEU A 143 -9.79 -6.86 -1.22
C LEU A 143 -10.80 -6.58 -0.11
N LYS A 144 -10.58 -7.14 1.08
CA LYS A 144 -11.44 -6.96 2.25
C LYS A 144 -11.38 -5.52 2.75
N SER A 145 -10.19 -4.91 2.73
CA SER A 145 -9.98 -3.51 3.08
C SER A 145 -10.83 -2.56 2.24
N PHE A 146 -10.93 -2.76 0.92
CA PHE A 146 -11.77 -1.93 0.07
C PHE A 146 -13.26 -2.06 0.40
N GLN A 147 -13.74 -3.27 0.66
CA GLN A 147 -15.13 -3.48 1.08
C GLN A 147 -15.45 -2.75 2.39
N LEU A 148 -14.50 -2.68 3.31
CA LEU A 148 -14.66 -2.01 4.60
C LEU A 148 -14.61 -0.48 4.46
N ILE A 149 -13.67 0.04 3.65
CA ILE A 149 -13.56 1.47 3.34
C ILE A 149 -14.84 1.98 2.66
N GLU A 150 -15.41 1.23 1.72
CA GLU A 150 -16.67 1.60 1.06
C GLU A 150 -17.86 1.64 2.03
N LYS A 151 -18.00 0.62 2.88
CA LYS A 151 -19.06 0.58 3.89
C LYS A 151 -19.02 1.79 4.83
N LEU A 152 -17.84 2.31 5.13
CA LEU A 152 -17.66 3.47 6.01
C LEU A 152 -17.86 4.80 5.27
N LYS A 153 -17.49 4.88 3.99
CA LYS A 153 -17.83 6.02 3.12
C LYS A 153 -19.36 6.19 2.96
N ILE A 154 -20.14 5.10 3.00
CA ILE A 154 -21.61 5.12 2.88
C ILE A 154 -22.31 5.56 4.18
N LYS A 155 -21.65 5.43 5.35
CA LYS A 155 -22.23 5.77 6.65
C LYS A 155 -21.99 7.23 7.09
N ARG A 156 -21.26 8.01 6.32
CA ARG A 156 -20.99 9.44 6.54
C ARG A 156 -21.72 10.27 5.50
#